data_AF-A0A2D9N0I6-F1
#
_entry.id   AF-A0A2D9N0I6-F1
#
_cell.length_a   1.000
_cell.length_b   1.000
_cell.length_c   1.000
_cell.angle_alpha   90.00
_cell.angle_beta   90.00
_cell.angle_gamma   90.00
#
_symmetry.space_group_name_H-M   'P 1'
#
loop_
_entity.id
_entity.type
_entity.pdbx_description
1 polymer ?
#
loop_
_entity_poly.entity_id
_entity_poly.type
_entity_poly.pdbx_seq_one_letter_code
_entity_poly.pdbx_strand_id
1 'polypeptide(L)'
;IRAWAGEEKVSVAGSFFGLAQHPRIVRLNSQPVEIVPDGILFMMTNKDRPGIVGHLGTVLGNHGVNIANMSLGRDLEGGQALTALNIDSIPPAECLAELEADPDIGTIRIVQF
;
A
#
# COMPACT_ATOMS: atom_id res chain seq x y z
N ILE A 1 2.98 16.97 5.18
CA ILE A 1 3.18 17.62 3.86
C ILE A 1 1.88 17.55 3.07
N ARG A 2 1.55 18.58 2.30
CA ARG A 2 0.44 18.58 1.35
C ARG A 2 1.00 18.98 0.00
N ALA A 3 0.58 18.31 -1.06
CA ALA A 3 0.97 18.56 -2.44
C ALA A 3 -0.27 18.54 -3.33
N TRP A 4 -0.13 19.11 -4.52
CA TRP A 4 -1.17 19.15 -5.53
C TRP A 4 -0.64 18.52 -6.82
N ALA A 5 -1.44 17.64 -7.42
CA ALA A 5 -1.24 17.09 -8.76
C ALA A 5 -2.41 17.59 -9.62
N GLY A 6 -2.22 18.74 -10.29
CA GLY A 6 -3.34 19.46 -10.90
C GLY A 6 -4.32 19.95 -9.83
N GLU A 7 -5.59 19.57 -9.96
CA GLU A 7 -6.64 19.86 -8.97
C GLU A 7 -6.72 18.83 -7.84
N GLU A 8 -6.00 17.72 -7.95
CA GLU A 8 -6.01 16.67 -6.93
C GLU A 8 -5.05 17.01 -5.79
N LYS A 9 -5.57 17.03 -4.56
CA LYS A 9 -4.78 17.30 -3.36
C LYS A 9 -4.38 15.98 -2.70
N VAL A 10 -3.08 15.77 -2.57
CA VAL A 10 -2.50 14.64 -1.83
C VAL A 10 -1.91 15.14 -0.51
N SER A 11 -2.09 14.39 0.58
CA SER A 11 -1.45 14.72 1.85
C SER A 11 -0.79 13.52 2.48
N VAL A 12 0.37 13.75 3.10
CA VAL A 12 1.15 12.75 3.83
C VAL A 12 1.47 13.31 5.20
N ALA A 13 1.33 12.53 6.27
CA ALA A 13 1.90 12.84 7.57
C ALA A 13 2.91 11.76 7.95
N GLY A 14 4.01 12.18 8.57
CA GLY A 14 5.02 11.28 9.09
C GLY A 14 5.33 11.57 10.55
N SER A 15 5.89 10.57 11.23
CA SER A 15 6.39 10.67 12.59
C SER A 15 7.65 9.81 12.73
N PHE A 16 8.42 10.02 13.79
CA PHE A 16 9.56 9.19 14.16
C PHE A 16 9.21 8.43 15.44
N PHE A 17 9.48 7.13 15.46
CA PHE A 17 9.16 6.26 16.59
C PHE A 17 10.41 5.74 17.30
N GLY A 18 10.34 5.69 18.63
CA GLY A 18 11.39 5.15 19.50
C GLY A 18 12.65 6.01 19.59
N LEU A 19 13.59 5.57 20.43
CA LEU A 19 14.88 6.24 20.63
C LEU A 19 15.74 6.24 19.36
N ALA A 20 15.60 5.21 18.54
CA ALA A 20 16.30 5.06 17.26
C ALA A 20 15.70 5.93 16.14
N GLN A 21 14.65 6.71 16.41
CA GLN A 21 14.01 7.62 15.46
C GLN A 21 13.67 6.96 14.11
N HIS A 22 12.99 5.83 14.14
CA HIS A 22 12.58 5.15 12.91
C HIS A 22 11.47 5.95 12.21
N PRO A 23 11.65 6.40 10.96
CA PRO A 23 10.63 7.14 10.23
C PRO A 23 9.43 6.26 9.91
N ARG A 24 8.24 6.83 10.01
CA ARG A 24 6.97 6.20 9.61
C ARG A 24 6.11 7.22 8.91
N ILE A 25 5.49 6.84 7.81
CA ILE A 25 4.33 7.55 7.27
C ILE A 25 3.13 7.05 8.07
N VAL A 26 2.47 7.97 8.77
CA VAL A 26 1.37 7.69 9.70
C VAL A 26 -0.01 8.02 9.13
N ARG A 27 -0.04 8.74 7.99
CA ARG A 27 -1.29 9.09 7.29
C ARG A 27 -1.01 9.37 5.82
N LEU A 28 -1.83 8.79 4.94
CA LEU A 28 -1.93 9.13 3.53
C LEU A 28 -3.36 9.59 3.26
N ASN A 29 -3.54 10.82 2.76
CA ASN A 29 -4.85 11.47 2.64
C ASN A 29 -5.64 11.44 3.96
N SER A 30 -6.85 10.91 4.00
CA SER A 30 -7.62 10.73 5.24
C SER A 30 -7.22 9.48 6.03
N GLN A 31 -6.53 8.53 5.39
CA GLN A 31 -6.40 7.17 5.89
C GLN A 31 -5.21 7.04 6.85
N PRO A 32 -5.43 6.55 8.08
CA PRO A 32 -4.35 6.19 8.98
C PRO A 32 -3.61 4.97 8.43
N VAL A 33 -2.29 5.03 8.45
CA VAL A 33 -1.40 3.97 7.95
C VAL A 33 -0.14 3.91 8.80
N GLU A 34 0.64 2.85 8.65
CA GLU A 34 1.94 2.66 9.31
C GLU A 34 2.95 2.13 8.29
N ILE A 35 3.39 3.02 7.40
CA ILE A 35 4.30 2.65 6.30
C ILE A 35 5.73 3.00 6.68
N VAL A 36 6.66 2.08 6.41
CA VAL A 36 8.10 2.35 6.47
C VAL A 36 8.53 2.92 5.13
N PRO A 37 9.03 4.17 5.06
CA PRO A 37 9.50 4.76 3.80
C PRO A 37 10.91 4.26 3.47
N ASP A 38 11.03 2.96 3.17
CA ASP A 38 12.28 2.27 2.87
C ASP A 38 12.06 1.13 1.86
N GLY A 39 13.08 0.85 1.04
CA GLY A 39 13.03 -0.22 0.05
C GLY A 39 11.96 -0.02 -1.03
N ILE A 40 11.25 -1.10 -1.39
CA ILE A 40 10.18 -1.07 -2.39
C ILE A 40 8.83 -1.03 -1.70
N LEU A 41 8.12 0.07 -1.89
CA LEU A 41 6.76 0.28 -1.40
C LEU A 41 5.76 0.01 -2.52
N PHE A 42 4.99 -1.05 -2.37
CA PHE A 42 3.79 -1.33 -3.17
C PHE A 42 2.57 -0.75 -2.46
N MET A 43 1.77 0.04 -3.17
CA MET A 43 0.51 0.59 -2.68
C MET A 43 -0.61 0.24 -3.63
N MET A 44 -1.77 -0.06 -3.07
CA MET A 44 -2.96 -0.42 -3.81
C MET A 44 -4.19 0.12 -3.10
N THR A 45 -5.11 0.72 -3.84
CA THR A 45 -6.48 0.95 -3.33
C THR A 45 -7.32 -0.28 -3.60
N ASN A 46 -8.19 -0.69 -2.68
CA ASN A 46 -9.09 -1.82 -2.87
C ASN A 46 -10.40 -1.64 -2.10
N LYS A 47 -11.46 -2.37 -2.48
CA LYS A 47 -12.62 -2.51 -1.60
C LYS A 47 -12.28 -3.39 -0.41
N ASP A 48 -12.70 -2.97 0.78
CA ASP A 48 -12.51 -3.72 2.02
C ASP A 48 -13.52 -4.87 2.10
N ARG A 49 -13.18 -6.02 1.52
CA ARG A 49 -14.00 -7.23 1.56
C ARG A 49 -13.24 -8.45 2.06
N PRO A 50 -13.95 -9.46 2.60
CA PRO A 50 -13.33 -10.72 2.96
C PRO A 50 -12.52 -11.34 1.81
N GLY A 51 -11.32 -11.81 2.13
CA GLY A 51 -10.42 -12.51 1.20
C GLY A 51 -9.44 -11.64 0.42
N ILE A 52 -9.58 -10.30 0.41
CA ILE A 52 -8.72 -9.43 -0.42
C ILE A 52 -7.23 -9.53 -0.06
N VAL A 53 -6.90 -9.55 1.24
CA VAL A 53 -5.52 -9.70 1.73
C VAL A 53 -4.96 -11.08 1.39
N GLY A 54 -5.79 -12.13 1.49
CA GLY A 54 -5.39 -13.49 1.15
C GLY A 54 -5.14 -13.66 -0.35
N HIS A 55 -5.98 -13.06 -1.19
CA HIS A 55 -5.79 -13.02 -2.64
C HIS A 55 -4.47 -12.32 -2.99
N LEU A 56 -4.24 -11.11 -2.49
CA LEU A 56 -3.00 -10.34 -2.71
C LEU A 56 -1.75 -11.13 -2.30
N GLY A 57 -1.76 -11.71 -1.09
CA GLY A 57 -0.63 -12.51 -0.59
C GLY A 57 -0.39 -13.78 -1.43
N THR A 58 -1.45 -14.41 -1.93
CA THR A 58 -1.34 -15.59 -2.80
C THR A 58 -0.72 -15.23 -4.14
N VAL A 59 -1.21 -14.16 -4.78
CA VAL A 59 -0.68 -13.70 -6.08
C VAL A 59 0.79 -13.33 -5.93
N LEU A 60 1.15 -12.48 -4.96
CA LEU A 60 2.55 -12.10 -4.73
C LEU A 60 3.45 -13.33 -4.45
N GLY A 61 2.97 -14.26 -3.61
CA GLY A 61 3.70 -15.48 -3.29
C GLY A 61 3.90 -16.41 -4.50
N ASN A 62 2.90 -16.57 -5.36
CA ASN A 62 3.01 -17.37 -6.59
C ASN A 62 4.07 -16.82 -7.55
N HIS A 63 4.27 -15.49 -7.55
CA HIS A 63 5.29 -14.81 -8.34
C HIS A 63 6.62 -14.62 -7.58
N GLY A 64 6.78 -15.24 -6.40
CA GLY A 64 8.02 -15.22 -5.63
C GLY A 64 8.35 -13.87 -4.99
N VAL A 65 7.35 -12.99 -4.81
CA VAL A 65 7.53 -11.68 -4.18
C VAL A 65 7.21 -11.80 -2.68
N ASN A 66 8.21 -11.60 -1.83
CA ASN A 66 8.03 -11.62 -0.38
C ASN A 66 7.55 -10.26 0.16
N ILE A 67 6.76 -10.31 1.24
CA ILE A 67 6.22 -9.14 1.94
C ILE A 67 6.96 -8.96 3.26
N ALA A 68 7.75 -7.90 3.38
CA ALA A 68 8.49 -7.57 4.59
C ALA A 68 7.63 -6.84 5.63
N ASN A 69 6.67 -6.03 5.18
CA ASN A 69 5.72 -5.34 6.05
C ASN A 69 4.41 -5.06 5.33
N MET A 70 3.30 -5.01 6.08
CA MET A 70 1.97 -4.73 5.56
C MET A 70 1.25 -3.73 6.48
N SER A 71 0.67 -2.70 5.87
CA SER A 71 -0.21 -1.74 6.54
C SER A 71 -1.51 -1.59 5.75
N LEU A 72 -2.63 -1.63 6.48
CA LEU A 72 -3.98 -1.53 5.92
C LEU A 72 -4.68 -0.33 6.56
N GLY A 73 -5.05 0.65 5.75
CA GLY A 73 -5.86 1.79 6.15
C GLY A 73 -7.22 1.71 5.49
N ARG A 74 -8.31 1.88 6.24
CA ARG A 74 -9.67 1.96 5.69
C ARG A 74 -10.41 3.13 6.32
N ASP A 75 -11.25 3.80 5.53
CA ASP A 75 -12.08 4.89 6.05
C ASP A 75 -13.29 4.36 6.83
N LEU A 76 -13.98 3.36 6.29
CA LEU A 76 -15.14 2.68 6.89
C LEU A 76 -15.10 1.18 6.52
N GLU A 77 -15.65 0.33 7.37
CA GLU A 77 -15.79 -1.11 7.08
C GLU A 77 -16.66 -1.32 5.82
N GLY A 78 -16.18 -2.16 4.89
CA GLY A 78 -16.85 -2.39 3.60
C GLY A 78 -16.67 -1.28 2.57
N GLY A 79 -15.95 -0.20 2.91
CA GLY A 79 -15.66 0.92 2.02
C GLY A 79 -14.39 0.73 1.19
N GLN A 80 -13.74 1.84 0.86
CA GLN A 80 -12.42 1.83 0.24
C GLN A 80 -11.31 1.70 1.30
N ALA A 81 -10.29 0.96 0.93
CA ALA A 81 -9.09 0.74 1.70
C ALA A 81 -7.83 1.06 0.88
N LEU A 82 -6.77 1.38 1.59
CA LEU A 82 -5.41 1.48 1.11
C LEU A 82 -4.61 0.34 1.74
N THR A 83 -4.09 -0.50 0.87
CA THR A 83 -3.09 -1.51 1.21
C THR A 83 -1.72 -0.96 0.84
N ALA A 84 -0.78 -1.01 1.79
CA ALA A 84 0.60 -0.61 1.58
C ALA A 84 1.55 -1.69 2.09
N LEU A 85 2.47 -2.12 1.23
CA LEU A 85 3.40 -3.22 1.48
C LEU A 85 4.83 -2.77 1.26
N ASN A 86 5.73 -3.10 2.18
CA ASN A 86 7.15 -3.16 1.85
C ASN A 86 7.42 -4.56 1.31
N ILE A 87 7.97 -4.65 0.10
CA ILE A 87 8.24 -5.91 -0.60
C ILE A 87 9.72 -6.02 -0.98
N ASP A 88 10.20 -7.24 -1.14
CA ASP A 88 11.63 -7.49 -1.36
C ASP A 88 12.05 -7.30 -2.83
N SER A 89 11.11 -7.33 -3.77
CA SER A 89 11.37 -7.23 -5.20
C SER A 89 10.21 -6.54 -5.93
N ILE A 90 10.50 -5.93 -7.09
CA ILE A 90 9.46 -5.34 -7.95
C ILE A 90 8.64 -6.49 -8.54
N PRO A 91 7.29 -6.51 -8.38
CA PRO A 91 6.46 -7.56 -8.95
C PRO A 91 6.57 -7.55 -10.48
N PRO A 92 6.65 -8.73 -11.13
CA PRO A 92 6.66 -8.81 -12.58
C PRO A 92 5.33 -8.32 -13.16
N ALA A 93 5.33 -7.93 -14.43
CA ALA A 93 4.13 -7.40 -15.10
C ALA A 93 2.95 -8.37 -15.05
N GLU A 94 3.22 -9.69 -15.13
CA GLU A 94 2.20 -10.74 -15.03
C GLU A 94 1.52 -10.77 -13.66
N CYS A 95 2.27 -10.53 -12.58
CA CYS A 95 1.75 -10.42 -11.23
C CYS A 95 0.83 -9.20 -11.08
N LEU A 96 1.23 -8.04 -11.63
CA LEU A 96 0.42 -6.83 -11.61
C LEU A 96 -0.87 -7.00 -12.42
N ALA A 97 -0.78 -7.63 -13.60
CA ALA A 97 -1.94 -7.91 -14.44
C ALA A 97 -2.94 -8.86 -13.76
N GLU A 98 -2.46 -9.85 -13.00
CA GLU A 98 -3.30 -10.76 -12.23
C GLU A 98 -4.05 -10.02 -11.10
N LEU A 99 -3.37 -9.12 -10.39
CA LEU A 99 -4.01 -8.27 -9.37
C LEU A 99 -5.03 -7.31 -9.99
N GLU A 100 -4.69 -6.66 -11.09
CA GLU A 100 -5.58 -5.71 -11.79
C GLU A 100 -6.82 -6.38 -12.41
N ALA A 101 -6.82 -7.72 -12.54
CA ALA A 101 -7.98 -8.47 -13.00
C ALA A 101 -9.10 -8.59 -11.95
N ASP A 102 -8.78 -8.37 -10.65
CA ASP A 102 -9.80 -8.32 -9.59
C ASP A 102 -10.52 -6.96 -9.64
N PRO A 103 -11.85 -6.91 -9.88
CA PRO A 103 -12.59 -5.65 -10.00
C PRO A 103 -12.67 -4.86 -8.68
N ASP A 104 -12.29 -5.46 -7.55
CA ASP A 104 -12.21 -4.79 -6.27
C ASP A 104 -10.80 -4.30 -5.94
N ILE A 105 -9.82 -4.55 -6.82
CA ILE A 105 -8.51 -3.92 -6.82
C ILE A 105 -8.58 -2.68 -7.72
N GLY A 106 -8.20 -1.54 -7.15
CA GLY A 106 -8.12 -0.27 -7.85
C GLY A 106 -6.69 0.03 -8.29
N THR A 107 -6.27 1.27 -8.05
CA THR A 107 -4.99 1.77 -8.53
C THR A 107 -3.83 1.13 -7.77
N ILE A 108 -2.88 0.54 -8.50
CA ILE A 108 -1.58 0.08 -7.99
C ILE A 108 -0.50 1.13 -8.26
N ARG A 109 0.38 1.37 -7.29
CA ARG A 109 1.54 2.25 -7.37
C ARG A 109 2.74 1.59 -6.69
N ILE A 110 3.89 1.64 -7.35
CA ILE A 110 5.15 1.16 -6.79
C ILE A 110 6.08 2.36 -6.66
N VAL A 111 6.66 2.54 -5.48
CA VAL A 111 7.64 3.57 -5.17
C VAL A 111 8.88 2.89 -4.63
N GLN A 112 10.04 3.25 -5.18
CA GLN A 112 11.33 2.82 -4.66
C GLN A 112 11.98 4.00 -3.95
N PHE A 113 12.31 3.82 -2.67
CA PHE A 113 12.99 4.81 -1.84
C PHE A 113 14.50 4.76 -2.01
#